data_AF-A0A1W6C6X9-F1
#
_entry.id   AF-A0A1W6C6X9-F1
#
_cell.length_a   1.000
_cell.length_b   1.000
_cell.length_c   1.000
_cell.angle_alpha   90.00
_cell.angle_beta   90.00
_cell.angle_gamma   90.00
#
_symmetry.space_group_name_H-M   'P 1'
#
loop_
_entity.id
_entity.type
_entity.pdbx_description
1 polymer ?
#
loop_
_entity_poly.entity_id
_entity_poly.type
_entity_poly.pdbx_seq_one_letter_code
_entity_poly.pdbx_strand_id
1 'polypeptide(L)'
;MRKKFFKIKPKSCINKKRIFQKKNINHIKLPVFKYNLFSFFISTENIVSNKKILAELITTEIGAVFSLMRWGSSFYARINWDS
;
A
#
# COMPACT_ATOMS: atom_id res chain seq x y z
N MET A 1 -38.31 -10.25 19.89
CA MET A 1 -37.07 -11.00 20.21
C MET A 1 -35.87 -10.33 19.55
N ARG A 2 -34.92 -9.76 20.32
CA ARG A 2 -33.69 -9.15 19.80
C ARG A 2 -32.68 -10.25 19.44
N LYS A 3 -32.48 -10.54 18.15
CA LYS A 3 -31.41 -11.42 17.69
C LYS A 3 -30.05 -10.76 17.94
N LYS A 4 -29.40 -11.10 19.06
CA LYS A 4 -27.98 -10.80 19.30
C LYS A 4 -27.14 -11.69 18.38
N PHE A 5 -26.97 -11.27 17.12
CA PHE A 5 -25.96 -11.84 16.24
C PHE A 5 -24.59 -11.43 16.78
N PHE A 6 -23.97 -12.29 17.60
CA PHE A 6 -22.53 -12.23 17.80
C PHE A 6 -21.88 -12.29 16.42
N LYS A 7 -21.31 -11.17 15.96
CA LYS A 7 -20.65 -11.02 14.65
C LYS A 7 -19.34 -11.82 14.62
N ILE A 8 -19.42 -13.15 14.76
CA ILE A 8 -18.31 -14.04 14.42
C ILE A 8 -18.25 -14.00 12.89
N LYS A 9 -17.34 -13.19 12.35
CA LYS A 9 -17.12 -13.17 10.90
C LYS A 9 -16.73 -14.58 10.47
N PRO A 10 -17.40 -15.15 9.46
CA PRO A 10 -17.04 -16.48 8.98
C PRO A 10 -15.57 -16.50 8.55
N LYS A 11 -14.87 -17.61 8.79
CA LYS A 11 -13.46 -17.80 8.37
C LYS A 11 -13.25 -17.46 6.89
N SER A 12 -14.24 -17.75 6.05
CA SER A 12 -14.22 -17.40 4.62
C SER A 12 -14.12 -15.89 4.36
N CYS A 13 -14.82 -15.04 5.13
CA CYS A 13 -14.73 -13.59 5.01
C CYS A 13 -13.34 -13.06 5.39
N ILE A 14 -12.72 -13.65 6.42
CA ILE A 14 -11.36 -13.29 6.86
C ILE A 14 -10.36 -13.65 5.76
N ASN A 15 -10.46 -14.87 5.21
CA ASN A 15 -9.59 -15.32 4.13
C ASN A 15 -9.75 -14.48 2.86
N LYS A 16 -10.99 -14.15 2.45
CA LYS A 16 -11.25 -13.24 1.32
C LYS A 16 -10.56 -11.89 1.52
N LYS A 17 -10.64 -11.31 2.72
CA LYS A 17 -9.94 -10.05 3.04
C LYS A 17 -8.42 -10.17 2.95
N ARG A 18 -7.83 -11.25 3.47
CA ARG A 18 -6.38 -11.49 3.39
C ARG A 18 -5.91 -11.63 1.94
N ILE A 19 -6.64 -12.38 1.11
CA ILE A 19 -6.34 -12.55 -0.31
C ILE A 19 -6.40 -11.21 -1.03
N PHE A 20 -7.44 -10.41 -0.78
CA PHE A 20 -7.57 -9.09 -1.38
C PHE A 20 -6.44 -8.15 -0.98
N GLN A 21 -6.05 -8.14 0.30
CA GLN A 21 -4.90 -7.36 0.77
C GLN A 21 -3.60 -7.82 0.12
N LYS A 22 -3.37 -9.13 -0.02
CA LYS A 22 -2.18 -9.68 -0.67
C LYS A 22 -2.11 -9.28 -2.15
N LYS A 23 -3.26 -9.29 -2.84
CA LYS A 23 -3.36 -8.82 -4.23
C LYS A 23 -2.98 -7.35 -4.35
N ASN A 24 -3.51 -6.48 -3.49
CA ASN A 24 -3.17 -5.06 -3.50
C ASN A 24 -1.68 -4.81 -3.22
N ILE A 25 -1.10 -5.53 -2.26
CA ILE A 25 0.35 -5.46 -1.99
C ILE A 25 1.17 -5.88 -3.22
N ASN A 26 0.74 -6.94 -3.93
CA ASN A 26 1.42 -7.37 -5.14
C ASN A 26 1.33 -6.34 -6.27
N HIS A 27 0.19 -5.65 -6.42
CA HIS A 27 0.07 -4.54 -7.38
C HIS A 27 1.01 -3.39 -7.04
N ILE A 28 1.19 -3.06 -5.76
CA ILE A 28 2.14 -2.03 -5.32
C ILE A 28 3.60 -2.50 -5.52
N LYS A 29 3.88 -3.79 -5.33
CA LYS A 29 5.23 -4.36 -5.49
C LYS A 29 5.75 -4.29 -6.93
N LEU A 30 4.88 -4.37 -7.92
CA LEU A 30 5.26 -4.39 -9.34
C LEU A 30 6.07 -3.15 -9.78
N PRO A 31 5.58 -1.91 -9.57
CA PRO A 31 6.32 -0.72 -9.98
C PRO A 31 7.40 -0.28 -8.99
N VAL A 32 7.42 -0.85 -7.78
CA VAL A 32 8.31 -0.40 -6.72
C VAL A 32 9.54 -1.29 -6.64
N PHE A 33 10.73 -0.72 -6.81
CA PHE A 33 12.02 -1.43 -6.73
C PHE A 33 12.18 -2.32 -5.48
N LYS A 34 11.84 -1.78 -4.30
CA LYS A 34 11.78 -2.55 -3.04
C LYS A 34 10.61 -2.08 -2.21
N TYR A 35 9.63 -2.95 -2.01
CA TYR A 35 8.42 -2.65 -1.23
C TYR A 35 8.71 -2.18 0.19
N ASN A 36 9.74 -2.73 0.85
CA ASN A 36 10.10 -2.33 2.21
C ASN A 36 10.63 -0.88 2.24
N LEU A 37 11.47 -0.49 1.28
CA LEU A 37 11.94 0.89 1.15
C LEU A 37 10.78 1.82 0.84
N PHE A 38 9.89 1.44 -0.05
CA PHE A 38 8.71 2.25 -0.31
C PHE A 38 7.79 2.40 0.90
N SER A 39 7.59 1.32 1.65
CA SER A 39 6.81 1.38 2.90
C SER A 39 7.46 2.28 3.94
N PHE A 40 8.80 2.30 4.02
CA PHE A 40 9.54 3.22 4.86
C PHE A 40 9.33 4.67 4.39
N PHE A 41 9.57 4.95 3.11
CA PHE A 41 9.36 6.26 2.49
C PHE A 41 7.96 6.83 2.76
N ILE A 42 6.90 6.06 2.46
CA ILE A 42 5.51 6.45 2.70
C ILE A 42 5.25 6.74 4.18
N SER A 43 5.86 5.97 5.09
CA SER A 43 5.72 6.17 6.53
C SER A 43 6.47 7.43 7.01
N THR A 44 7.67 7.68 6.49
CA THR A 44 8.50 8.84 6.88
C THR A 44 7.89 10.15 6.40
N GLU A 45 7.30 10.15 5.21
CA GLU A 45 6.55 11.30 4.67
C GLU A 45 5.14 11.46 5.29
N ASN A 46 4.79 10.66 6.32
CA ASN A 46 3.49 10.69 7.00
C ASN A 46 2.28 10.55 6.06
N ILE A 47 2.45 9.86 4.94
CA ILE A 47 1.37 9.65 3.96
C ILE A 47 0.49 8.52 4.50
N VAL A 48 -0.67 8.87 5.06
CA VAL A 48 -1.67 7.92 5.52
C VAL A 48 -2.34 7.27 4.30
N SER A 49 -1.69 6.25 3.74
CA SER A 49 -2.15 5.61 2.52
C SER A 49 -2.86 4.29 2.80
N ASN A 50 -4.15 4.23 2.46
CA ASN A 50 -4.85 2.95 2.42
C ASN A 50 -4.30 2.13 1.25
N LYS A 51 -3.69 0.98 1.54
CA LYS A 51 -3.10 0.07 0.54
C LYS A 51 -4.06 -0.30 -0.60
N LYS A 52 -5.39 -0.26 -0.37
CA LYS A 52 -6.38 -0.44 -1.44
C LYS A 52 -6.35 0.72 -2.44
N ILE A 53 -6.49 1.95 -1.95
CA ILE A 53 -6.52 3.16 -2.77
C ILE A 53 -5.19 3.33 -3.49
N LEU A 54 -4.09 3.07 -2.80
CA LEU A 54 -2.76 3.14 -3.40
C LEU A 54 -2.57 2.13 -4.53
N ALA A 55 -3.02 0.89 -4.32
CA ALA A 55 -2.97 -0.12 -5.37
C ALA A 55 -3.83 0.27 -6.57
N GLU A 56 -5.02 0.82 -6.32
CA GLU A 56 -5.94 1.29 -7.36
C GLU A 56 -5.29 2.42 -8.17
N LEU A 57 -4.81 3.47 -7.50
CA LEU A 57 -4.08 4.60 -8.11
C LEU A 57 -2.90 4.13 -8.98
N ILE A 58 -2.10 3.20 -8.45
CA ILE A 58 -0.95 2.63 -9.17
C ILE A 58 -1.40 1.87 -10.42
N THR A 59 -2.54 1.17 -10.36
CA THR A 59 -3.02 0.37 -11.49
C THR A 59 -3.77 1.18 -12.55
N THR A 60 -4.40 2.30 -12.18
CA THR A 60 -5.23 3.11 -13.08
C THR A 60 -4.49 4.33 -13.62
N GLU A 61 -3.59 4.92 -12.83
CA GLU A 61 -2.94 6.19 -13.15
C GLU A 61 -1.44 6.03 -13.28
N ILE A 62 -0.98 5.76 -14.51
CA ILE A 62 0.43 5.54 -14.78
C ILE A 62 1.30 6.78 -14.47
N GLY A 63 0.75 7.99 -14.62
CA GLY A 63 1.43 9.23 -14.24
C GLY A 63 1.68 9.35 -12.73
N ALA A 64 0.75 8.85 -11.91
CA ALA A 64 0.92 8.80 -10.47
C ALA A 64 2.06 7.85 -10.09
N VAL A 65 2.19 6.71 -10.78
CA VAL A 65 3.31 5.76 -10.59
C VAL A 65 4.65 6.41 -10.87
N PHE A 66 4.82 7.06 -12.03
CA PHE A 66 6.06 7.74 -12.37
C PHE A 66 6.43 8.85 -11.38
N SER A 67 5.44 9.62 -10.94
CA SER A 67 5.62 10.67 -9.94
C SER A 67 6.06 10.10 -8.60
N LEU A 68 5.45 9.00 -8.15
CA LEU A 68 5.82 8.26 -6.93
C LEU A 68 7.24 7.70 -7.01
N MET A 69 7.62 7.12 -8.16
CA MET A 69 8.98 6.61 -8.37
C MET A 69 10.01 7.73 -8.34
N ARG A 70 9.75 8.84 -9.04
CA ARG A 70 10.64 10.01 -9.03
C ARG A 70 10.79 10.59 -7.64
N TRP A 71 9.69 10.75 -6.91
CA TRP A 71 9.70 11.28 -5.56
C TRP A 71 10.49 10.37 -4.60
N GLY A 72 10.25 9.05 -4.66
CA GLY A 72 11.01 8.07 -3.89
C GLY A 72 12.52 8.14 -4.17
N SER A 73 12.92 8.22 -5.44
CA SER A 73 14.34 8.39 -5.81
C SER A 73 14.94 9.67 -5.25
N SER A 74 14.22 10.80 -5.31
CA SER A 74 14.68 12.07 -4.73
C SER A 74 14.80 12.03 -3.20
N PHE A 75 13.88 11.33 -2.53
CA PHE A 75 13.94 11.14 -1.08
C PHE A 75 15.20 10.38 -0.65
N TYR A 76 15.50 9.25 -1.31
CA TYR A 76 16.70 8.48 -1.00
C TYR A 76 17.99 9.19 -1.39
N ALA A 77 17.98 9.98 -2.46
CA ALA A 77 19.10 10.83 -2.81
C ALA A 77 19.39 11.85 -1.69
N ARG A 78 18.36 12.51 -1.15
CA ARG A 78 18.52 13.47 -0.05
C ARG A 78 19.11 12.83 1.21
N ILE A 79 18.60 11.67 1.62
CA ILE A 79 19.12 10.95 2.80
C ILE A 79 20.61 10.63 2.68
N ASN A 80 21.07 10.24 1.49
CA ASN A 80 22.48 9.94 1.25
C ASN A 80 23.40 11.18 1.25
N TRP A 81 22.86 12.39 1.05
CA TRP A 81 23.64 13.64 1.11
C TRP A 81 23.69 14.24 2.52
N ASP A 82 22.71 13.93 3.37
CA ASP A 82 22.65 14.37 4.77
C ASP A 82 23.33 13.38 5.74
N SER A 83 23.98 12.32 5.24
CA SER A 83 24.76 11.31 6.01
C SER A 83 26.26 11.57 5.91
#